data_AF-A0A7L4RQA0-F1
#
_entry.id   AF-A0A7L4RQA0-F1
#
_cell.length_a   1.000
_cell.length_b   1.000
_cell.length_c   1.000
_cell.angle_alpha   90.00
_cell.angle_beta   90.00
_cell.angle_gamma   90.00
#
_symmetry.space_group_name_H-M   'P 1'
#
loop_
_entity.id
_entity.type
_entity.pdbx_description
1 polymer ?
#
loop_
_entity_poly.entity_id
_entity_poly.type
_entity_poly.pdbx_seq_one_letter_code
_entity_poly.pdbx_strand_id
1 'polypeptide(L)' 'TNEDIEANAAAVISAVKEKLPNKEGNIRSILIKTTMGKPSKIDLK' A
#
# COMPACT_ATOMS: atom_id res chain seq x y z
N THR A 1 -12.53 -8.99 -8.65
CA THR A 1 -13.47 -8.47 -7.63
C THR A 1 -12.73 -7.53 -6.69
N ASN A 2 -13.39 -6.96 -5.69
CA ASN A 2 -12.72 -6.12 -4.69
C ASN A 2 -11.61 -6.88 -3.94
N GLU A 3 -11.74 -8.21 -3.82
CA GLU A 3 -10.75 -9.09 -3.19
C GLU A 3 -9.41 -9.11 -3.96
N ASP A 4 -9.46 -9.10 -5.30
CA ASP A 4 -8.25 -9.08 -6.13
C ASP A 4 -7.47 -7.78 -5.94
N ILE A 5 -8.17 -6.66 -5.78
CA ILE A 5 -7.55 -5.34 -5.56
C ILE A 5 -6.85 -5.33 -4.20
N GLU A 6 -7.48 -5.90 -3.17
CA GLU A 6 -6.90 -6.02 -1.83
C GLU A 6 -5.66 -6.92 -1.83
N ALA A 7 -5.74 -8.09 -2.47
CA ALA A 7 -4.61 -9.02 -2.59
C ALA A 7 -3.42 -8.38 -3.32
N ASN A 8 -3.68 -7.66 -4.42
CA ASN A 8 -2.63 -6.95 -5.16
C ASN A 8 -2.00 -5.81 -4.35
N ALA A 9 -2.81 -5.02 -3.64
CA ALA A 9 -2.31 -3.96 -2.78
C ALA A 9 -1.44 -4.53 -1.65
N ALA A 10 -1.87 -5.62 -1.01
CA ALA A 10 -1.12 -6.30 0.05
C ALA A 10 0.22 -6.84 -0.47
N ALA A 11 0.24 -7.46 -1.65
CA ALA A 11 1.46 -8.01 -2.27
C ALA A 11 2.50 -6.93 -2.60
N VAL A 12 2.06 -5.76 -3.11
CA VAL A 12 2.97 -4.64 -3.38
C VAL A 12 3.51 -4.06 -2.08
N ILE A 13 2.66 -3.91 -1.06
CA ILE A 13 3.06 -3.38 0.24
C ILE A 13 4.07 -4.31 0.91
N SER A 14 3.84 -5.63 0.91
CA SER A 14 4.78 -6.59 1.50
C SER A 14 6.12 -6.62 0.78
N ALA A 15 6.13 -6.63 -0.56
CA ALA A 15 7.35 -6.59 -1.36
C ALA A 15 8.18 -5.31 -1.08
N VAL A 16 7.50 -4.16 -0.92
CA VAL A 16 8.17 -2.90 -0.56
C VAL A 16 8.69 -2.94 0.89
N LYS A 17 7.92 -3.49 1.84
CA LYS A 17 8.34 -3.63 3.23
C LYS A 17 9.61 -4.48 3.37
N GLU A 18 9.68 -5.62 2.67
CA GLU A 18 10.84 -6.53 2.73
C GLU A 18 12.10 -5.93 2.10
N LYS A 19 11.92 -5.10 1.07
CA LYS A 19 13.03 -4.44 0.38
C LYS A 19 13.63 -3.28 1.19
N LEU A 20 12.90 -2.72 2.14
CA LEU A 20 13.35 -1.56 2.91
C LEU A 20 14.17 -2.00 4.14
N PRO A 21 15.33 -1.35 4.39
CA PRO A 21 16.24 -1.72 5.49
C PRO A 21 15.61 -1.55 6.88
N ASN A 22 14.62 -0.66 7.01
CA ASN A 22 13.90 -0.40 8.27
C ASN A 22 12.38 -0.61 8.15
N LYS A 23 11.93 -1.41 7.18
CA LYS A 23 10.53 -1.82 6.98
C LYS A 23 9.53 -0.67 7.17
N GLU A 24 8.67 -0.74 8.19
CA GLU A 24 7.60 0.21 8.49
C GLU A 24 8.11 1.57 8.98
N GLY A 25 9.31 1.62 9.56
CA GLY A 25 9.91 2.88 10.03
C GLY A 25 10.21 3.87 8.88
N ASN A 26 10.29 3.38 7.65
CA ASN A 26 10.54 4.21 6.46
C ASN A 26 9.27 4.59 5.69
N ILE A 27 8.09 4.06 6.08
CA ILE A 27 6.83 4.32 5.38
C ILE A 27 5.98 5.28 6.21
N ARG A 28 5.93 6.55 5.80
CA ARG A 28 5.15 7.59 6.49
C ARG A 28 3.64 7.48 6.22
N SER A 29 3.26 7.14 5.00
CA SER A 29 1.85 7.03 4.58
C SER A 29 1.72 6.22 3.31
N ILE A 30 0.67 5.39 3.22
CA ILE A 30 0.31 4.66 2.02
C ILE A 30 -0.99 5.26 1.46
N LEU A 31 -0.97 5.59 0.17
CA LEU A 31 -2.09 6.21 -0.54
C LEU A 31 -2.39 5.38 -1.78
N ILE A 32 -3.66 5.07 -2.01
CA ILE A 32 -4.13 4.46 -3.27
C ILE A 32 -4.97 5.48 -4.02
N LYS A 33 -4.66 5.68 -5.30
CA LYS A 33 -5.46 6.51 -6.20
C LYS A 33 -5.80 5.72 -7.45
N THR A 34 -6.97 6.00 -8.01
CA THR A 34 -7.29 5.63 -9.39
C THR A 34 -6.76 6.70 -10.34
N THR A 35 -6.71 6.40 -11.64
CA THR A 35 -6.09 7.28 -12.65
C THR A 35 -6.56 8.73 -12.58
N MET A 36 -7.85 8.95 -12.26
CA MET A 36 -8.48 10.27 -12.21
C MET A 36 -9.14 10.61 -10.87
N GLY A 37 -9.19 9.66 -9.93
CA GLY A 37 -9.89 9.84 -8.65
C GLY A 37 -9.05 10.53 -7.59
N LYS A 38 -9.73 10.97 -6.52
CA LYS A 38 -9.05 11.47 -5.32
C LYS A 38 -8.31 10.31 -4.63
N PRO A 39 -7.11 10.56 -4.07
CA PRO A 39 -6.37 9.55 -3.34
C PRO A 39 -7.08 9.21 -2.02
N SER A 40 -7.13 7.93 -1.70
CA SER A 40 -7.57 7.42 -0.41
C SER A 40 -6.37 6.97 0.41
N LYS A 41 -6.25 7.45 1.64
CA LYS A 41 -5.20 7.04 2.57
C LYS A 41 -5.57 5.69 3.17
N ILE A 42 -4.59 4.78 3.20
CA ILE A 42 -4.70 3.52 3.92
C ILE A 42 -3.92 3.67 5.22
N ASP A 43 -4.63 3.52 6.33
CA ASP A 43 -3.99 3.36 7.63
C ASP A 43 -3.67 1.86 7.80
N LEU A 44 -2.38 1.55 7.89
CA LEU A 44 -1.92 0.25 8.34
C LEU A 44 -2.33 0.11 9.81
N LYS A 45 -3.39 -0.64 10.09
CA LYS A 45 -3.67 -1.14 11.43
C LYS A 45 -2.86 -2.41 11.70
#